data_AF-A0A7S0XQT4-F1
#
_entry.id   AF-A0A7S0XQT4-F1
#
_cell.length_a   1.000
_cell.length_b   1.000
_cell.length_c   1.000
_cell.angle_alpha   90.00
_cell.angle_beta   90.00
_cell.angle_gamma   90.00
#
_symmetry.space_group_name_H-M   'P 1'
#
loop_
_entity.id
_entity.type
_entity.pdbx_description
1 polymer ?
#
loop_
_entity_poly.entity_id
_entity_poly.type
_entity_poly.pdbx_seq_one_letter_code
_entity_poly.pdbx_strand_id
1 'polypeptide(L)'
;VEPYDHPKLLKELRENVTRLAEPYIVGVVPRANFDNIAFASLTVFQLLTTSDIGDVLFPAMRTAGPFSAAYFVSLIVLGNFMLLNLFLAIIITGFSETKAQVLKEERENQRMIEQDKLRKAQ
;
A
#
# COMPACT_ATOMS: atom_id res chain seq x y z
N VAL A 1 2.16 32.34 -41.74
CA VAL A 1 2.26 31.20 -40.80
C VAL A 1 3.56 30.52 -41.12
N GLU A 2 4.58 30.74 -40.28
CA GLU A 2 5.94 30.25 -40.52
C GLU A 2 5.93 28.70 -40.51
N PRO A 3 6.67 28.02 -41.40
CA PRO A 3 6.63 26.56 -41.48
C PRO A 3 7.20 25.98 -40.19
N TYR A 4 6.47 25.06 -39.56
CA TYR A 4 6.91 24.40 -38.34
C TYR A 4 8.20 23.60 -38.63
N ASP A 5 9.33 24.06 -38.11
CA ASP A 5 10.67 23.47 -38.31
C ASP A 5 10.81 22.18 -37.47
N HIS A 6 10.17 21.11 -37.97
CA HIS A 6 10.11 19.77 -37.36
C HIS A 6 11.44 19.25 -36.78
N PRO A 7 12.61 19.34 -37.44
CA PRO A 7 13.84 18.77 -36.91
C PRO A 7 14.42 19.53 -35.69
N LYS A 8 14.18 20.85 -35.57
CA LYS A 8 14.57 21.60 -34.36
C LYS A 8 13.71 21.20 -33.17
N LEU A 9 12.41 21.10 -33.37
CA LEU A 9 11.49 20.73 -32.29
C LEU A 9 11.73 19.30 -31.82
N LEU A 10 12.04 18.37 -32.73
CA LEU A 10 12.40 17.01 -32.34
C LEU A 10 13.75 16.95 -31.60
N LYS A 11 14.71 17.83 -31.91
CA LYS A 11 15.95 17.96 -31.14
C LYS A 11 15.70 18.51 -29.75
N GLU A 12 14.92 19.59 -29.63
CA GLU A 12 14.55 20.15 -28.33
C GLU A 12 13.70 19.17 -27.51
N LEU A 13 12.74 18.49 -28.14
CA LEU A 13 11.96 17.44 -27.49
C LEU A 13 12.85 16.28 -27.07
N ARG A 14 13.79 15.82 -27.90
CA ARG A 14 14.75 14.77 -27.52
C ARG A 14 15.64 15.24 -26.39
N GLU A 15 16.12 16.47 -26.42
CA GLU A 15 16.99 17.04 -25.38
C GLU A 15 16.22 17.21 -24.06
N ASN A 16 15.01 17.75 -24.11
CA ASN A 16 14.13 17.89 -22.96
C ASN A 16 13.70 16.52 -22.43
N VAL A 17 13.33 15.56 -23.27
CA VAL A 17 13.03 14.18 -22.86
C VAL A 17 14.26 13.50 -22.26
N THR A 18 15.47 13.79 -22.76
CA THR A 18 16.71 13.28 -22.15
C THR A 18 16.98 13.93 -20.79
N ARG A 19 16.59 15.20 -20.59
CA ARG A 19 16.66 15.90 -19.30
C ARG A 19 15.56 15.48 -18.31
N LEU A 20 14.42 15.00 -18.82
CA LEU A 20 13.29 14.48 -18.05
C LEU A 20 13.43 12.98 -17.75
N ALA A 21 14.29 12.27 -18.49
CA ALA A 21 14.70 10.92 -18.14
C ALA A 21 15.58 11.02 -16.89
N GLU A 22 15.02 10.70 -15.74
CA GLU A 22 15.71 10.75 -14.45
C GLU A 22 17.12 10.12 -14.56
N PRO A 23 18.17 10.85 -14.18
CA PRO A 23 19.52 10.32 -14.24
C PRO A 23 19.64 9.19 -13.22
N TYR A 24 19.64 7.95 -13.72
CA TYR A 24 20.07 6.82 -12.91
C TYR A 24 21.57 7.02 -12.61
N ILE A 25 21.91 7.31 -11.35
CA ILE A 25 23.31 7.48 -10.94
C ILE A 25 24.00 6.13 -11.09
N VAL A 26 24.74 5.96 -12.18
CA VAL A 26 25.56 4.78 -12.44
C VAL A 26 26.73 4.79 -11.45
N GLY A 27 26.66 4.01 -10.38
CA GLY A 27 27.76 3.81 -9.44
C GLY A 27 27.42 3.82 -7.95
N VAL A 28 26.16 4.11 -7.56
CA VAL A 28 25.69 3.99 -6.17
C VAL A 28 24.57 2.95 -6.12
N VAL A 29 24.66 2.01 -5.18
CA VAL A 29 23.60 1.01 -4.97
C VAL A 29 22.31 1.73 -4.56
N PRO A 30 21.20 1.56 -5.29
CA PRO A 30 19.92 2.17 -4.93
C PRO A 30 19.47 1.74 -3.52
N ARG A 31 18.81 2.64 -2.80
CA ARG A 31 18.25 2.31 -1.47
C ARG A 31 17.23 1.17 -1.54
N ALA A 32 16.49 1.10 -2.63
CA ALA A 32 15.60 0.00 -2.95
C ALA A 32 16.35 -1.04 -3.79
N ASN A 33 16.91 -2.06 -3.12
CA ASN A 33 17.66 -3.15 -3.75
C ASN A 33 17.27 -4.50 -3.13
N PHE A 34 17.67 -5.57 -3.81
CA PHE A 34 17.40 -6.96 -3.42
C PHE A 34 18.69 -7.72 -3.07
N ASP A 35 19.77 -7.02 -2.69
CA ASP A 35 21.09 -7.63 -2.47
C ASP A 35 21.15 -8.44 -1.16
N ASN A 36 20.37 -8.05 -0.15
CA ASN A 36 20.22 -8.80 1.09
C ASN A 36 18.77 -8.77 1.61
N ILE A 37 18.46 -9.68 2.53
CA ILE A 37 17.10 -9.88 3.06
C ILE A 37 16.55 -8.61 3.72
N ALA A 38 17.39 -7.82 4.41
CA ALA A 38 16.93 -6.62 5.11
C ALA A 38 16.50 -5.53 4.12
N PHE A 39 17.32 -5.22 3.11
CA PHE A 39 16.96 -4.26 2.06
C PHE A 39 15.84 -4.79 1.16
N ALA A 40 15.82 -6.09 0.86
CA ALA A 40 14.73 -6.71 0.10
C ALA A 40 13.40 -6.56 0.86
N SER A 41 13.39 -6.81 2.18
CA SER A 41 12.20 -6.65 3.01
C SER A 41 11.72 -5.19 3.08
N LEU A 42 12.65 -4.24 3.19
CA LEU A 42 12.32 -2.81 3.16
C LEU A 42 11.77 -2.39 1.79
N THR A 43 12.35 -2.90 0.71
CA THR A 43 11.88 -2.64 -0.66
C THR A 43 10.49 -3.23 -0.89
N VAL A 44 10.23 -4.44 -0.39
CA VAL A 44 8.88 -5.05 -0.42
C VAL A 44 7.91 -4.22 0.41
N PHE A 45 8.29 -3.77 1.60
CA PHE A 45 7.46 -2.90 2.41
C PHE A 45 7.12 -1.58 1.67
N GLN A 46 8.12 -0.97 1.03
CA GLN A 46 7.94 0.23 0.20
C GLN A 46 6.98 -0.02 -0.98
N LEU A 47 7.05 -1.19 -1.62
CA LEU A 47 6.11 -1.57 -2.67
C LEU A 47 4.68 -1.75 -2.14
N LEU A 48 4.51 -2.34 -0.95
CA LEU A 48 3.20 -2.47 -0.31
C LEU A 48 2.58 -1.10 0.02
N THR A 49 3.39 -0.15 0.50
CA THR A 49 2.94 1.23 0.72
C THR A 49 2.76 2.03 -0.57
N THR A 50 2.96 1.43 -1.74
CA THR A 50 2.88 2.07 -3.06
C THR A 50 3.74 3.34 -3.17
N SER A 51 4.85 3.41 -2.43
CA SER A 51 5.78 4.54 -2.46
C SER A 51 6.88 4.30 -3.48
N ASP A 52 7.11 5.27 -4.36
CA ASP A 52 8.25 5.30 -5.28
C ASP A 52 8.41 3.99 -6.08
N ILE A 53 7.29 3.43 -6.57
CA ILE A 53 7.27 2.17 -7.33
C ILE A 53 8.16 2.26 -8.58
N GLY A 54 8.25 3.44 -9.20
CA GLY A 54 9.08 3.69 -10.37
C GLY A 54 10.55 3.35 -10.13
N ASP A 55 11.07 3.66 -8.94
CA ASP A 55 12.47 3.44 -8.56
C ASP A 55 12.83 1.96 -8.43
N VAL A 56 11.82 1.10 -8.26
CA VAL A 56 12.00 -0.36 -8.19
C VAL A 56 11.66 -1.01 -9.53
N LEU A 57 10.54 -0.61 -10.12
CA LEU A 57 9.97 -1.23 -11.31
C LEU A 57 10.76 -0.91 -12.59
N PHE A 58 11.14 0.35 -12.81
CA PHE A 58 11.86 0.73 -14.04
C PHE A 58 13.25 0.10 -14.12
N PRO A 59 14.08 0.09 -13.05
CA PRO A 59 15.35 -0.63 -13.08
C PRO A 59 15.16 -2.14 -13.28
N ALA A 60 14.17 -2.75 -12.62
CA ALA A 60 13.90 -4.17 -12.78
C ALA A 60 13.47 -4.54 -14.21
N MET A 61 12.67 -3.70 -14.88
CA MET A 61 12.31 -3.91 -16.28
C MET A 61 13.49 -3.75 -17.23
N ARG A 62 14.43 -2.86 -16.92
CA ARG A 62 15.66 -2.68 -17.71
C ARG A 62 16.62 -3.87 -17.55
N THR A 63 16.68 -4.51 -16.38
CA THR A 63 17.61 -5.60 -16.10
C THR A 63 17.04 -6.99 -16.40
N ALA A 64 15.79 -7.26 -15.98
CA ALA A 64 15.13 -8.56 -16.11
C ALA A 64 14.09 -8.61 -17.24
N GLY A 65 13.85 -7.49 -17.92
CA GLY A 65 12.87 -7.38 -19.01
C GLY A 65 11.47 -6.97 -18.54
N PRO A 66 10.57 -6.63 -19.49
CA PRO A 66 9.26 -6.03 -19.19
C PRO A 66 8.31 -6.97 -18.44
N PHE A 67 8.48 -8.28 -18.52
CA PHE A 67 7.67 -9.25 -17.77
C PHE A 67 7.85 -9.16 -16.26
N SER A 68 8.95 -8.57 -15.78
CA SER A 68 9.15 -8.28 -14.35
C SER A 68 8.06 -7.37 -13.77
N ALA A 69 7.41 -6.54 -14.60
CA ALA A 69 6.30 -5.72 -14.15
C ALA A 69 5.12 -6.55 -13.62
N ALA A 70 4.82 -7.69 -14.26
CA ALA A 70 3.75 -8.56 -13.81
C ALA A 70 4.03 -9.13 -12.40
N TYR A 71 5.30 -9.43 -12.10
CA TYR A 71 5.71 -9.88 -10.77
C TYR A 71 5.45 -8.79 -9.71
N PHE A 72 5.95 -7.56 -9.93
CA PHE A 72 5.79 -6.47 -8.97
C PHE A 72 4.33 -6.05 -8.80
N VAL A 73 3.56 -5.98 -9.89
CA VAL A 73 2.12 -5.69 -9.83
C VAL A 73 1.38 -6.76 -9.04
N SER A 74 1.66 -8.04 -9.31
CA SER A 74 1.03 -9.14 -8.56
C SER A 74 1.39 -9.11 -7.07
N LEU A 75 2.66 -8.80 -6.75
CA LEU A 75 3.14 -8.66 -5.38
C LEU A 75 2.40 -7.54 -4.64
N ILE A 76 2.25 -6.36 -5.26
CA ILE A 76 1.54 -5.22 -4.67
C ILE A 76 0.07 -5.58 -4.44
N VAL A 77 -0.60 -6.14 -5.45
CA VAL A 77 -2.03 -6.49 -5.37
C VAL A 77 -2.27 -7.53 -4.30
N LEU A 78 -1.54 -8.64 -4.33
CA LEU A 78 -1.71 -9.73 -3.36
C LEU A 78 -1.32 -9.29 -1.94
N GLY A 79 -0.20 -8.58 -1.81
CA GLY A 79 0.27 -8.09 -0.52
C GLY A 79 -0.70 -7.11 0.12
N ASN A 80 -1.19 -6.13 -0.64
CA ASN A 80 -2.17 -5.17 -0.12
C ASN A 80 -3.53 -5.82 0.15
N PHE A 81 -3.96 -6.79 -0.66
CA PHE A 81 -5.16 -7.58 -0.35
C PHE A 81 -5.04 -8.29 1.01
N MET A 82 -3.89 -8.90 1.29
CA MET A 82 -3.62 -9.55 2.58
C MET A 82 -3.60 -8.55 3.74
N LEU A 83 -2.94 -7.39 3.57
CA LEU A 83 -2.92 -6.33 4.58
C LEU A 83 -4.32 -5.77 4.87
N LEU A 84 -5.13 -5.56 3.84
CA LEU A 84 -6.51 -5.10 3.98
C LEU A 84 -7.37 -6.13 4.69
N ASN A 85 -7.22 -7.42 4.37
CA ASN A 85 -7.95 -8.48 5.07
C ASN A 85 -7.55 -8.58 6.55
N LEU A 86 -6.27 -8.40 6.86
CA LEU A 86 -5.80 -8.34 8.24
C LEU A 86 -6.38 -7.13 8.98
N PHE A 87 -6.32 -5.95 8.36
CA PHE A 87 -6.89 -4.73 8.92
C PHE A 87 -8.39 -4.85 9.15
N LEU A 88 -9.12 -5.41 8.18
CA LEU A 88 -10.54 -5.69 8.28
C LEU A 88 -10.84 -6.65 9.45
N ALA A 89 -10.07 -7.72 9.59
CA ALA A 89 -10.22 -8.67 10.67
C ALA A 89 -10.03 -8.01 12.05
N ILE A 90 -9.03 -7.14 12.19
CA ILE A 90 -8.77 -6.39 13.43
C ILE A 90 -9.96 -5.47 13.75
N ILE A 91 -10.45 -4.72 12.76
CA ILE A 91 -11.59 -3.82 12.93
C ILE A 91 -12.84 -4.58 13.35
N ILE A 92 -13.17 -5.67 12.65
CA ILE A 92 -14.37 -6.48 12.94
C ILE A 92 -14.28 -7.06 14.35
N THR A 93 -13.10 -7.56 14.74
CA THR A 93 -12.88 -8.11 16.08
C THR A 93 -13.10 -7.05 17.14
N GLY A 94 -12.50 -5.87 16.99
CA GLY A 94 -12.69 -4.75 17.92
C GLY A 94 -14.15 -4.32 18.05
N PHE A 95 -14.86 -4.14 16.93
CA PHE A 95 -16.28 -3.79 16.97
C PHE A 95 -17.16 -4.88 17.57
N SER A 96 -16.87 -6.15 17.29
CA SER A 96 -17.59 -7.29 17.85
C SER A 96 -17.44 -7.36 19.36
N GLU A 97 -16.23 -7.12 19.88
CA GLU A 97 -15.97 -7.07 21.33
C GLU A 97 -16.73 -5.93 22.00
N THR A 98 -16.69 -4.72 21.45
CA THR A 98 -17.44 -3.57 21.99
C THR A 98 -18.94 -3.85 21.98
N LYS A 99 -19.50 -4.36 20.88
CA LYS A 99 -20.93 -4.70 20.79
C LYS A 99 -21.32 -5.77 21.80
N ALA A 100 -20.46 -6.76 22.01
CA ALA A 100 -20.70 -7.83 22.99
C ALA A 100 -20.69 -7.31 24.43
N GLN A 101 -19.84 -6.33 24.76
CA GLN A 101 -19.81 -5.69 26.08
C GLN A 101 -21.10 -4.90 26.36
N VAL A 102 -21.50 -4.02 25.42
CA VAL A 102 -22.73 -3.23 25.55
C VAL A 102 -23.96 -4.14 25.74
N LEU A 103 -24.06 -5.22 24.96
CA LEU A 103 -25.19 -6.15 25.08
C LEU A 103 -25.20 -6.92 26.41
N LYS A 104 -24.03 -7.18 27.02
CA LYS A 104 -23.95 -7.78 28.35
C LYS A 104 -24.40 -6.81 29.43
N GLU A 105 -23.93 -5.56 29.38
CA GLU A 105 -24.33 -4.51 30.33
C GLU A 105 -25.84 -4.23 30.28
N GLU A 106 -26.43 -4.16 29.08
CA GLU A 106 -27.87 -3.98 28.92
C GLU A 106 -28.67 -5.14 29.54
N ARG A 107 -28.22 -6.38 29.35
CA ARG A 107 -28.86 -7.56 29.95
C ARG A 107 -28.73 -7.58 31.47
N GLU A 108 -27.58 -7.19 32.00
CA GLU A 108 -27.34 -7.11 33.44
C GLU A 108 -28.19 -6.02 34.10
N ASN A 109 -28.25 -4.83 33.50
CA ASN A 109 -29.13 -3.75 33.95
C ASN A 109 -30.61 -4.17 33.94
N GLN A 110 -31.08 -4.86 32.89
CA GLN A 110 -32.45 -5.38 32.84
C GLN A 110 -32.74 -6.36 33.97
N ARG A 111 -31.81 -7.28 34.26
CA ARG A 111 -31.95 -8.24 35.37
C ARG A 111 -31.98 -7.54 36.73
N MET A 112 -31.14 -6.53 36.94
CA MET A 112 -31.16 -5.75 38.19
C MET A 112 -32.50 -5.01 38.38
N ILE A 113 -33.02 -4.39 37.32
CA ILE A 113 -34.32 -3.71 37.34
C ILE A 113 -35.45 -4.70 37.66
N GLU A 114 -35.43 -5.88 37.05
CA GLU A 114 -36.44 -6.92 37.30
C GLU A 114 -36.40 -7.43 38.75
N GLN A 115 -35.20 -7.67 39.30
CA GLN A 115 -35.03 -8.07 40.69
C GLN A 115 -35.50 -6.98 41.67
N ASP A 116 -35.22 -5.71 41.40
CA ASP A 116 -35.67 -4.60 42.25
C ASP A 116 -37.20 -4.47 42.25
N LYS A 117 -37.85 -4.68 41.10
CA LYS A 117 -39.32 -4.74 41.00
C LYS A 117 -39.89 -5.90 41.81
N LEU A 118 -39.29 -7.09 41.74
CA LEU A 118 -39.71 -8.26 42.51
C LEU A 118 -39.57 -8.03 44.02
N ARG A 119 -38.46 -7.41 44.46
CA ARG A 119 -38.23 -7.09 45.88
C ARG A 119 -39.23 -6.10 46.45
N LYS A 120 -39.66 -5.10 45.67
CA LYS A 120 -40.64 -4.08 46.10
C LYS A 120 -42.08 -4.58 46.10
N ALA A 121 -42.36 -5.69 45.42
CA ALA A 121 -43.70 -6.28 45.36
C ALA A 121 -43.99 -7.27 46.51
N GLN A 122 -42.97 -7.62 47.29
CA GLN A 122 -43.07 -8.42 48.52
C GLN A 122 -43.21 -7.50 49.73
#